data_AF-A0A7Z2XEP3-F1
#
_entry.id   AF-A0A7Z2XEP3-F1
#
_cell.length_a   1.000
_cell.length_b   1.000
_cell.length_c   1.000
_cell.angle_alpha   90.00
_cell.angle_beta   90.00
_cell.angle_gamma   90.00
#
_symmetry.space_group_name_H-M   'P 1'
#
loop_
_entity.id
_entity.type
_entity.pdbx_description
1 polymer ?
#
loop_
_entity_poly.entity_id
_entity_poly.type
_entity_poly.pdbx_seq_one_letter_code
_entity_poly.pdbx_strand_id
1 'polypeptide(L)'
;MNIQHPRLKALVFVLLCAVPLFGSALLWYRGVSLIPLVAYGTVSVVAFFLYWSDKRKAREDSWRTPENVLHAVELAGGWPGALIAQQVFRHKTRKVSYQVVFWLIVLLHQVFWIDQLFLGGTLLSLF
;
A
#
# COMPACT_ATOMS: atom_id res chain seq x y z
N MET A 1 23.29 7.49 6.39
CA MET A 1 22.24 7.55 7.44
C MET A 1 21.66 6.17 7.67
N ASN A 2 21.98 5.60 8.82
CA ASN A 2 21.48 4.30 9.30
C ASN A 2 19.95 4.35 9.43
N ILE A 3 19.24 3.26 9.13
CA ILE A 3 17.79 3.19 9.38
C ILE A 3 17.62 3.19 10.90
N GLN A 4 17.22 4.32 11.49
CA GLN A 4 16.89 4.37 12.91
C GLN A 4 15.62 3.53 13.14
N HIS A 5 15.67 2.65 14.14
CA HIS A 5 14.60 1.75 14.60
C HIS A 5 13.95 0.84 13.52
N PRO A 6 14.70 -0.08 12.89
CA PRO A 6 14.16 -0.99 11.87
C PRO A 6 13.04 -1.89 12.41
N ARG A 7 13.15 -2.33 13.68
CA ARG A 7 12.14 -3.15 14.35
C ARG A 7 10.80 -2.43 14.48
N LEU A 8 10.82 -1.16 14.89
CA LEU A 8 9.60 -0.35 15.03
C LEU A 8 8.91 -0.16 13.68
N LYS A 9 9.67 0.14 12.63
CA LYS A 9 9.11 0.29 11.27
C LYS A 9 8.49 -1.01 10.76
N ALA A 10 9.15 -2.14 11.01
CA ALA A 10 8.61 -3.45 10.67
C ALA A 10 7.31 -3.75 11.46
N LEU A 11 7.27 -3.43 12.75
CA LEU A 11 6.06 -3.58 13.57
C LEU A 11 4.91 -2.72 13.03
N VAL A 12 5.15 -1.45 12.75
CA VAL A 12 4.13 -0.56 12.15
C VAL A 12 3.67 -1.12 10.81
N PHE A 13 4.56 -1.60 9.96
CA PHE A 13 4.21 -2.22 8.69
C PHE A 13 3.30 -3.45 8.86
N VAL A 14 3.66 -4.35 9.78
CA VAL A 14 2.86 -5.53 10.10
C VAL A 14 1.47 -5.13 10.61
N LEU A 15 1.41 -4.14 11.51
CA LEU A 15 0.15 -3.61 12.03
C LEU A 15 -0.74 -3.02 10.93
N LEU A 16 -0.17 -2.24 10.00
CA LEU A 16 -0.92 -1.67 8.88
C LEU A 16 -1.43 -2.75 7.92
N CYS A 17 -0.69 -3.83 7.72
CA CYS A 17 -1.11 -4.92 6.84
C CYS A 17 -2.12 -5.87 7.51
N ALA A 18 -2.12 -5.96 8.84
CA ALA A 18 -2.94 -6.90 9.59
C ALA A 18 -4.44 -6.71 9.31
N VAL A 19 -4.93 -5.47 9.31
CA VAL A 19 -6.36 -5.17 9.14
C VAL A 19 -6.86 -5.55 7.73
N PRO A 20 -6.23 -5.09 6.61
CA PRO A 20 -6.63 -5.51 5.27
C PRO A 20 -6.47 -7.01 5.00
N LEU A 21 -5.39 -7.63 5.51
CA LEU A 21 -5.16 -9.07 5.34
C LEU A 21 -6.22 -9.90 6.10
N PHE A 22 -6.52 -9.52 7.34
CA PHE A 22 -7.53 -10.20 8.13
C PHE A 22 -8.92 -10.05 7.51
N GLY A 23 -9.29 -8.83 7.10
CA GLY A 23 -10.55 -8.57 6.42
C GLY A 23 -10.71 -9.37 5.13
N SER A 24 -9.70 -9.36 4.27
CA SER A 24 -9.73 -10.10 3.00
C SER A 24 -9.75 -11.62 3.21
N ALA A 25 -9.00 -12.14 4.18
CA ALA A 25 -9.05 -13.56 4.55
C ALA A 25 -10.41 -13.97 5.12
N LEU A 26 -11.05 -13.11 5.92
CA LEU A 26 -12.39 -13.37 6.47
C LEU A 26 -13.46 -13.42 5.37
N LEU A 27 -13.41 -12.52 4.39
CA LEU A 27 -14.30 -12.55 3.23
C LEU A 27 -14.14 -13.82 2.41
N TRP A 28 -12.90 -14.29 2.23
CA TRP A 28 -12.63 -15.56 1.57
C TRP A 28 -13.17 -16.75 2.37
N TYR A 29 -12.90 -16.79 3.68
CA TYR A 29 -13.38 -17.85 4.57
C TYR A 29 -14.92 -17.93 4.61
N ARG A 30 -15.59 -16.78 4.55
CA ARG A 30 -17.06 -16.69 4.46
C ARG A 30 -17.61 -17.02 3.07
N GLY A 31 -16.76 -17.33 2.09
CA GLY A 31 -17.16 -17.65 0.72
C GLY A 31 -17.69 -16.46 -0.09
N VAL A 32 -17.49 -15.23 0.39
CA VAL A 32 -18.02 -14.01 -0.27
C VAL A 32 -17.18 -13.64 -1.48
N SER A 33 -15.87 -13.46 -1.29
CA SER A 33 -14.96 -13.10 -2.38
C SER A 33 -13.50 -13.32 -2.01
N LEU A 34 -12.73 -13.83 -2.98
CA LEU A 34 -11.26 -13.98 -2.91
C LEU A 34 -10.51 -12.79 -3.55
N ILE A 35 -11.22 -11.96 -4.31
CA ILE A 35 -10.63 -10.91 -5.15
C ILE A 35 -9.72 -9.96 -4.35
N PRO A 36 -10.13 -9.43 -3.17
CA PRO A 36 -9.30 -8.47 -2.46
C PRO A 36 -7.96 -9.08 -1.99
N LEU A 37 -7.98 -10.34 -1.55
CA LEU A 37 -6.78 -11.04 -1.08
C LEU A 37 -5.75 -11.20 -2.22
N VAL A 38 -6.22 -11.64 -3.38
CA VAL A 38 -5.37 -11.81 -4.57
C VAL A 38 -4.91 -10.45 -5.12
N ALA A 39 -5.79 -9.44 -5.11
CA ALA A 39 -5.45 -8.09 -5.55
C ALA A 39 -4.34 -7.49 -4.69
N TYR A 40 -4.44 -7.54 -3.36
CA TYR A 40 -3.36 -7.04 -2.48
C TYR A 40 -2.02 -7.73 -2.75
N GLY A 41 -2.03 -9.05 -2.94
CA GLY A 41 -0.81 -9.80 -3.26
C GLY A 41 -0.20 -9.40 -4.61
N THR A 42 -1.00 -9.45 -5.67
CA THR A 42 -0.52 -9.21 -7.04
C THR A 42 -0.13 -7.75 -7.27
N VAL A 43 -0.98 -6.80 -6.86
CA VAL A 43 -0.73 -5.36 -7.04
C VAL A 43 0.44 -4.90 -6.17
N SER A 44 0.67 -5.49 -4.99
CA SER A 44 1.87 -5.20 -4.19
C SER A 44 3.16 -5.61 -4.92
N VAL A 45 3.18 -6.78 -5.56
CA VAL A 45 4.33 -7.22 -6.35
C VAL A 45 4.57 -6.27 -7.53
N VAL A 46 3.51 -5.91 -8.26
CA VAL A 46 3.59 -4.94 -9.36
C VAL A 46 4.12 -3.60 -8.86
N ALA A 47 3.60 -3.07 -7.76
CA ALA A 47 4.05 -1.82 -7.16
C ALA A 47 5.54 -1.86 -6.83
N PHE A 48 6.03 -2.95 -6.24
CA PHE A 48 7.44 -3.10 -5.89
C PHE A 48 8.36 -2.99 -7.12
N PHE A 49 8.03 -3.70 -8.21
CA PHE A 49 8.81 -3.65 -9.45
C PHE A 49 8.70 -2.29 -10.15
N LEU A 50 7.55 -1.64 -10.08
CA LEU A 50 7.35 -0.33 -10.67
C LEU A 50 8.22 0.74 -9.97
N TYR A 51 8.32 0.67 -8.63
CA TYR A 51 9.24 1.49 -7.85
C TYR A 51 10.71 1.19 -8.13
N TRP A 52 11.07 -0.08 -8.30
CA TRP A 52 12.43 -0.47 -8.68
C TRP A 52 12.81 0.11 -10.05
N SER A 53 11.92 -0.02 -11.03
CA SER A 53 12.08 0.55 -12.37
C SER A 53 12.21 2.08 -12.32
N ASP A 54 11.36 2.76 -11.55
CA ASP A 54 11.45 4.21 -11.37
C ASP A 54 12.79 4.65 -10.77
N LYS A 55 13.31 3.89 -9.79
CA LYS A 55 14.63 4.15 -9.20
C LYS A 55 15.76 3.98 -10.22
N ARG A 56 15.67 2.98 -11.10
CA ARG A 56 16.67 2.75 -12.17
C ARG A 56 16.66 3.89 -13.18
N LYS A 57 15.48 4.27 -13.69
CA LYS A 57 15.32 5.40 -14.61
C LYS A 57 15.87 6.70 -14.03
N ALA A 58 15.67 6.93 -12.73
CA ALA A 58 16.22 8.10 -12.05
C ALA A 58 17.76 8.12 -11.94
N ARG A 59 18.44 6.98 -12.05
CA ARG A 59 19.91 6.89 -12.09
C ARG A 59 20.47 7.03 -13.50
N GLU A 60 19.71 6.56 -14.49
CA GLU A 60 20.07 6.58 -15.92
C GLU A 60 19.67 7.90 -16.62
N ASP A 61 19.25 8.92 -15.85
CA ASP A 61 18.72 10.21 -16.31
C ASP A 61 17.61 10.11 -17.38
N SER A 62 16.85 9.02 -17.30
CA SER A 62 15.74 8.70 -18.19
C SER A 62 14.42 9.30 -17.70
N TRP A 63 13.39 9.25 -18.54
CA TRP A 63 12.06 9.76 -18.21
C TRP A 63 11.49 9.07 -16.97
N ARG A 64 11.24 9.85 -15.92
CA ARG A 64 10.73 9.36 -14.63
C ARG A 64 9.27 8.93 -14.73
N THR A 65 8.87 7.99 -13.89
CA THR A 65 7.47 7.56 -13.82
C THR A 65 6.63 8.67 -13.18
N PRO A 66 5.52 9.07 -13.80
CA PRO A 66 4.61 10.05 -13.21
C PRO A 66 4.08 9.60 -11.84
N GLU A 67 3.99 10.52 -10.88
CA GLU A 67 3.60 10.18 -9.50
C GLU A 67 2.14 9.73 -9.37
N ASN A 68 1.27 10.22 -10.26
CA ASN A 68 -0.11 9.76 -10.36
C ASN A 68 -0.21 8.27 -10.71
N VAL A 69 0.70 7.73 -11.52
CA VAL A 69 0.71 6.29 -11.85
C VAL A 69 1.08 5.48 -10.62
N LEU A 70 2.08 5.93 -9.85
CA LEU A 70 2.47 5.28 -8.60
C LEU A 70 1.32 5.29 -7.58
N HIS A 71 0.67 6.46 -7.39
CA HIS A 71 -0.47 6.59 -6.51
C HIS A 71 -1.69 5.79 -6.96
N ALA A 72 -1.92 5.63 -8.27
CA ALA A 72 -2.99 4.77 -8.78
C ALA A 72 -2.78 3.29 -8.42
N VAL A 73 -1.54 2.80 -8.55
CA VAL A 73 -1.19 1.42 -8.16
C VAL A 73 -1.29 1.23 -6.65
N GLU A 74 -0.87 2.23 -5.86
CA GLU A 74 -1.03 2.22 -4.40
C GLU A 74 -2.49 2.19 -3.99
N LEU A 75 -3.34 2.98 -4.65
CA LEU A 75 -4.78 3.04 -4.43
C LEU A 75 -5.48 1.74 -4.82
N ALA A 76 -4.99 1.03 -5.83
CA ALA A 76 -5.49 -0.29 -6.23
C ALA A 76 -5.08 -1.43 -5.27
N GLY A 77 -4.43 -1.13 -4.14
CA GLY A 77 -4.00 -2.11 -3.14
C GLY A 77 -2.50 -2.42 -3.17
N GLY A 78 -1.71 -1.73 -4.01
CA GLY A 78 -0.25 -1.91 -4.08
C GLY A 78 0.55 -1.24 -2.98
N TRP A 79 -0.11 -0.48 -2.09
CA TRP A 79 0.57 0.29 -1.05
C TRP A 79 1.51 -0.52 -0.13
N PRO A 80 1.26 -1.81 0.22
CA PRO A 80 2.21 -2.58 1.02
C PRO A 80 3.54 -2.81 0.29
N GLY A 81 3.46 -3.26 -0.97
CA GLY A 81 4.64 -3.46 -1.82
C GLY A 81 5.39 -2.16 -2.12
N ALA A 82 4.64 -1.07 -2.34
CA ALA A 82 5.21 0.28 -2.48
C ALA A 82 5.96 0.71 -1.21
N LEU A 83 5.40 0.50 -0.02
CA LEU A 83 6.03 0.88 1.26
C LEU A 83 7.33 0.11 1.48
N ILE A 84 7.36 -1.19 1.16
CA ILE A 84 8.59 -1.99 1.18
C ILE A 84 9.61 -1.41 0.19
N ALA A 85 9.20 -1.16 -1.05
CA ALA A 85 10.07 -0.63 -2.09
C ALA A 85 10.65 0.75 -1.72
N GLN A 86 9.86 1.63 -1.11
CA GLN A 86 10.32 2.92 -0.59
C GLN A 86 11.46 2.77 0.43
N GLN A 87 11.35 1.83 1.37
CA GLN A 87 12.39 1.59 2.37
C GLN A 87 13.63 0.91 1.76
N VAL A 88 13.44 -0.08 0.89
CA VAL A 88 14.53 -0.83 0.23
C VAL A 88 15.35 0.08 -0.70
N PHE A 89 14.68 0.81 -1.59
CA PHE A 89 15.35 1.67 -2.57
C PHE A 89 15.63 3.08 -2.06
N ARG A 90 15.15 3.40 -0.85
CA ARG A 90 15.24 4.74 -0.23
C ARG A 90 14.79 5.82 -1.20
N HIS A 91 13.70 5.54 -1.89
CA HIS A 91 13.16 6.36 -2.98
C HIS A 91 11.80 6.90 -2.56
N LYS A 92 11.51 8.16 -2.89
CA LYS A 92 10.26 8.87 -2.51
C LYS A 92 9.93 8.92 -1.01
N THR A 93 10.88 8.62 -0.13
CA THR A 93 10.70 8.67 1.34
C THR A 93 10.78 10.07 1.95
N ARG A 94 11.46 11.02 1.28
CA ARG A 94 11.67 12.39 1.80
C ARG A 94 10.76 13.44 1.17
N LYS A 95 10.07 13.12 0.06
CA LYS A 95 9.22 14.07 -0.64
C LYS A 95 7.87 14.17 0.09
N VAL A 96 7.66 15.25 0.83
CA VAL A 96 6.47 15.43 1.68
C VAL A 96 5.18 15.32 0.88
N SER A 97 5.08 15.99 -0.27
CA SER A 97 3.86 15.92 -1.10
C SER A 97 3.52 14.50 -1.56
N TYR A 98 4.53 13.69 -1.87
CA TYR A 98 4.34 12.28 -2.20
C TYR A 98 3.85 11.48 -0.99
N GLN A 99 4.50 11.67 0.15
CA GLN A 99 4.17 10.95 1.39
C GLN A 99 2.77 11.30 1.90
N VAL A 100 2.32 12.54 1.76
CA VAL A 100 0.95 12.95 2.15
C VAL A 100 -0.09 12.15 1.37
N VAL A 101 0.02 12.10 0.04
CA VAL A 101 -0.93 11.34 -0.80
C VAL A 101 -0.84 9.84 -0.53
N PHE A 102 0.38 9.31 -0.39
CA PHE A 102 0.61 7.91 -0.02
C PHE A 102 -0.11 7.53 1.29
N TRP A 103 0.07 8.32 2.35
CA TRP A 103 -0.55 8.04 3.65
C TRP A 103 -2.06 8.22 3.64
N LEU A 104 -2.59 9.14 2.83
CA LEU A 104 -4.03 9.27 2.61
C LEU A 104 -4.62 8.01 1.96
N ILE A 105 -3.91 7.43 0.99
CA ILE A 105 -4.30 6.15 0.38
C ILE A 105 -4.28 5.02 1.40
N VAL A 106 -3.23 4.92 2.22
CA VAL A 106 -3.16 3.90 3.28
C VAL A 106 -4.33 4.07 4.25
N LEU A 107 -4.59 5.30 4.71
CA LEU A 107 -5.69 5.61 5.63
C LEU A 107 -7.05 5.22 5.04
N LEU A 108 -7.29 5.53 3.76
CA LEU A 108 -8.52 5.17 3.05
C LEU A 108 -8.76 3.65 3.08
N HIS A 109 -7.72 2.85 2.83
CA HIS A 109 -7.84 1.39 2.93
C HIS A 109 -8.10 0.92 4.36
N GLN A 110 -7.48 1.54 5.37
CA GLN A 110 -7.74 1.19 6.76
C GLN A 110 -9.20 1.48 7.13
N VAL A 111 -9.71 2.66 6.78
CA VAL A 111 -11.12 3.03 7.03
C VAL A 111 -12.06 2.06 6.34
N PHE A 112 -11.81 1.73 5.07
CA PHE A 112 -12.59 0.76 4.31
C PHE A 112 -12.67 -0.60 5.03
N TRP A 113 -11.52 -1.16 5.42
CA TRP A 113 -11.50 -2.48 6.05
C TRP A 113 -12.06 -2.48 7.47
N ILE A 114 -11.88 -1.39 8.22
CA ILE A 114 -12.49 -1.23 9.54
C ILE A 114 -14.02 -1.18 9.42
N ASP A 115 -14.56 -0.40 8.49
CA ASP A 115 -16.01 -0.35 8.23
C ASP A 115 -16.58 -1.73 7.86
N GLN A 116 -15.90 -2.44 6.96
CA GLN A 116 -16.31 -3.80 6.56
C GLN A 116 -16.26 -4.80 7.72
N LEU A 117 -15.25 -4.72 8.58
CA LEU A 117 -15.08 -5.67 9.70
C LEU A 117 -16.00 -5.39 10.89
N PHE A 118 -16.17 -4.13 11.27
CA PHE A 118 -16.83 -3.75 12.52
C PHE A 118 -18.24 -3.20 12.33
N LEU A 119 -18.50 -2.56 11.20
CA LEU A 119 -19.77 -1.90 10.91
C LEU A 119 -20.57 -2.67 9.84
N GLY A 120 -20.06 -3.81 9.36
CA GLY A 120 -20.71 -4.61 8.33
C GLY A 120 -20.89 -3.89 7.00
N GLY A 121 -20.08 -2.86 6.72
CA GLY A 121 -20.19 -2.04 5.51
C GLY A 121 -21.22 -0.91 5.60
N THR A 122 -21.71 -0.58 6.79
CA THR A 122 -22.77 0.41 6.98
C THR A 122 -22.34 1.82 6.52
N LEU A 123 -21.10 2.26 6.73
CA LEU A 123 -20.67 3.59 6.27
C LEU A 123 -20.69 3.72 4.75
N LEU A 124 -20.27 2.69 4.02
CA LEU A 124 -20.34 2.70 2.55
C LEU A 124 -21.77 2.60 2.03
N SER A 125 -22.69 1.99 2.79
CA SER A 125 -24.10 1.91 2.39
C SER A 125 -24.89 3.21 2.57
N LEU A 126 -24.33 4.19 3.29
CA LEU A 126 -24.96 5.48 3.57
C LEU A 126 -24.70 6.54 2.49
N PHE A 127 -23.84 6.25 1.51
CA PHE A 127 -23.52 7.09 0.37
C PHE A 127 -23.87 6.36 -0.94
#